data_AF-A0A6L4AVD8-F1
#
_entry.id   AF-A0A6L4AVD8-F1
#
_cell.length_a   1.000
_cell.length_b   1.000
_cell.length_c   1.000
_cell.angle_alpha   90.00
_cell.angle_beta   90.00
_cell.angle_gamma   90.00
#
_symmetry.space_group_name_H-M   'P 1'
#
loop_
_entity.id
_entity.type
_entity.pdbx_description
1 polymer ?
#
loop_
_entity_poly.entity_id
_entity_poly.type
_entity_poly.pdbx_seq_one_letter_code
_entity_poly.pdbx_strand_id
1 'polypeptide(L)'
;MQPRRGLRLTVRLLLFNLLVVFLPIAGLVAFGLHERQLLEAQERSMVQQGRILAAALETAGEVDEISAERLLAALDRRSDARLRVVDADGRLVADS
;
A
#
# COMPACT_ATOMS: atom_id res chain seq x y z
N MET A 1 -18.42 58.46 -12.84
CA MET A 1 -17.25 57.59 -12.55
C MET A 1 -17.63 56.54 -11.50
N GLN A 2 -18.06 55.35 -11.90
CA GLN A 2 -18.10 54.17 -11.01
C GLN A 2 -17.82 52.88 -11.81
N PRO A 3 -16.56 52.39 -11.83
CA PRO A 3 -16.30 51.00 -12.19
C PRO A 3 -15.41 50.35 -11.12
N ARG A 4 -15.98 50.04 -9.94
CA ARG A 4 -15.27 49.24 -8.91
C ARG A 4 -15.94 47.91 -8.58
N ARG A 5 -17.22 47.70 -8.97
CA ARG A 5 -17.96 46.46 -8.71
C ARG A 5 -17.71 45.37 -9.75
N GLY A 6 -17.58 45.73 -11.04
CA GLY A 6 -17.34 44.77 -12.13
C GLY A 6 -16.02 44.03 -11.98
N LEU A 7 -14.94 44.74 -11.64
CA LEU A 7 -13.59 44.15 -11.47
C LEU A 7 -13.56 43.08 -10.37
N ARG A 8 -14.30 43.27 -9.27
CA ARG A 8 -14.43 42.28 -8.18
C ARG A 8 -15.11 40.99 -8.64
N LEU A 9 -16.13 41.09 -9.49
CA LEU A 9 -16.82 39.93 -10.06
C LEU A 9 -15.95 39.21 -11.08
N THR A 10 -15.28 39.95 -11.97
CA THR A 10 -14.35 39.38 -12.96
C THR A 10 -13.20 38.65 -12.29
N VAL A 11 -12.57 39.25 -11.27
CA VAL A 11 -11.50 38.59 -10.50
C VAL A 11 -12.02 37.34 -9.79
N ARG A 12 -13.23 37.39 -9.21
CA ARG A 12 -13.85 36.24 -8.54
C ARG A 12 -14.18 35.11 -9.51
N LEU A 13 -14.68 35.43 -10.70
CA LEU A 13 -14.94 34.45 -11.76
C LEU A 13 -13.65 33.86 -12.33
N LEU A 14 -12.59 34.66 -12.47
CA LEU A 14 -11.27 34.21 -12.88
C LEU A 14 -10.69 33.24 -11.85
N LEU A 15 -10.70 33.61 -10.57
CA LEU A 15 -10.23 32.76 -9.46
C LEU A 15 -11.01 31.45 -9.40
N PHE A 16 -12.32 31.50 -9.57
CA PHE A 16 -13.16 30.29 -9.59
C PHE A 16 -12.80 29.38 -10.77
N ASN A 17 -12.70 29.93 -11.98
CA ASN A 17 -12.29 29.16 -13.15
C ASN A 17 -10.89 28.58 -13.00
N LEU A 18 -9.96 29.36 -12.45
CA LEU A 18 -8.61 28.89 -12.13
C LEU A 18 -8.68 27.72 -11.15
N LEU A 19 -9.44 27.84 -10.07
CA LEU A 19 -9.61 26.78 -9.09
C LEU A 19 -10.19 25.50 -9.73
N VAL A 20 -11.22 25.63 -10.56
CA VAL A 20 -11.86 24.50 -11.25
C VAL A 20 -10.88 23.77 -12.18
N VAL A 21 -10.05 24.51 -12.92
CA VAL A 21 -9.06 23.92 -13.84
C VAL A 21 -7.88 23.30 -13.09
N PHE A 22 -7.46 23.89 -11.96
CA PHE A 22 -6.32 23.40 -11.18
C PHE A 22 -6.68 22.24 -10.24
N LEU A 23 -7.93 22.13 -9.80
CA LEU A 23 -8.39 21.05 -8.92
C LEU A 23 -8.08 19.63 -9.45
N PRO A 24 -8.37 19.26 -10.71
CA PRO A 24 -8.04 17.92 -11.22
C PRO A 24 -6.53 17.67 -11.28
N ILE A 25 -5.72 18.68 -11.62
CA ILE A 25 -4.26 18.57 -11.66
C ILE A 25 -3.72 18.30 -10.24
N ALA A 26 -4.19 19.06 -9.26
CA ALA A 26 -3.84 18.87 -7.87
C ALA A 26 -4.25 17.47 -7.36
N GLY A 27 -5.45 17.01 -7.76
CA GLY A 27 -5.92 15.66 -7.48
C GLY A 27 -4.98 14.60 -8.03
N LEU A 28 -4.67 14.64 -9.33
CA LEU A 28 -3.77 13.68 -9.98
C LEU A 28 -2.40 13.60 -9.30
N VAL A 29 -1.80 14.75 -8.98
CA VAL A 29 -0.49 14.80 -8.30
C VAL A 29 -0.58 14.23 -6.88
N ALA A 30 -1.60 14.61 -6.11
CA ALA A 30 -1.79 14.13 -4.75
C ALA A 30 -2.03 12.61 -4.70
N PHE A 31 -2.91 12.08 -5.57
CA PHE A 31 -3.21 10.66 -5.64
C PHE A 31 -1.99 9.84 -6.04
N GLY A 32 -1.22 10.27 -7.05
CA GLY A 32 -0.02 9.54 -7.47
C GLY A 32 1.07 9.50 -6.40
N LEU A 33 1.23 10.55 -5.60
CA LEU A 33 2.16 10.53 -4.45
C LEU A 33 1.68 9.58 -3.35
N HIS A 34 0.38 9.61 -3.04
CA HIS A 34 -0.20 8.75 -2.01
C HIS A 34 -0.09 7.27 -2.37
N GLU A 35 -0.32 6.93 -3.64
CA GLU A 35 -0.17 5.57 -4.17
C GLU A 35 1.25 5.04 -3.97
N ARG A 36 2.28 5.82 -4.33
CA ARG A 36 3.68 5.41 -4.14
C ARG A 36 4.02 5.16 -2.68
N GLN A 37 3.57 6.05 -1.79
CA GLN A 37 3.80 5.88 -0.35
C GLN A 37 3.10 4.63 0.19
N LEU A 38 1.88 4.35 -0.28
CA LEU A 38 1.14 3.16 0.10
C LEU A 38 1.83 1.89 -0.39
N LEU A 39 2.31 1.88 -1.63
CA LEU A 39 3.06 0.76 -2.21
C LEU A 39 4.37 0.52 -1.44
N GLU A 40 5.15 1.56 -1.16
CA GLU A 40 6.39 1.43 -0.37
C GLU A 40 6.13 0.96 1.08
N ALA A 41 5.01 1.37 1.68
CA ALA A 41 4.60 0.89 2.99
C ALA A 41 4.18 -0.59 2.93
N GLN A 42 3.44 -0.97 1.89
CA GLN A 42 3.01 -2.35 1.65
C GLN A 42 4.20 -3.27 1.41
N GLU A 43 5.12 -2.91 0.52
CA GLU A 43 6.34 -3.67 0.25
C GLU A 43 7.18 -3.89 1.51
N ARG A 44 7.42 -2.83 2.28
CA ARG A 44 8.17 -2.93 3.54
C ARG A 44 7.48 -3.83 4.57
N SER A 45 6.14 -3.80 4.62
CA SER A 45 5.35 -4.68 5.47
C SER A 45 5.50 -6.15 5.03
N MET A 46 5.39 -6.44 3.73
CA MET A 46 5.55 -7.78 3.18
C MET A 46 6.95 -8.37 3.48
N VAL A 47 8.00 -7.57 3.31
CA VAL A 47 9.37 -8.00 3.63
C VAL A 47 9.52 -8.33 5.11
N GLN A 48 8.95 -7.51 6.00
CA GLN A 48 9.02 -7.77 7.44
C GLN A 48 8.23 -9.03 7.83
N GLN A 49 7.04 -9.22 7.26
CA GLN A 49 6.23 -10.42 7.51
C GLN A 49 6.97 -11.68 7.06
N GLY A 50 7.62 -11.66 5.89
CA GLY A 50 8.45 -12.77 5.42
C GLY A 50 9.63 -13.08 6.36
N ARG A 51 10.30 -12.04 6.90
CA ARG A 51 11.38 -12.22 7.89
C ARG A 51 10.88 -12.81 9.21
N ILE A 52 9.71 -12.37 9.68
CA ILE A 52 9.08 -12.91 10.88
C ILE A 52 8.70 -14.37 10.68
N LEU A 53 8.13 -14.71 9.52
CA LEU A 53 7.83 -16.09 9.15
C LEU A 53 9.09 -16.96 9.12
N ALA A 54 10.16 -16.49 8.47
CA ALA A 54 11.44 -17.19 8.42
C ALA A 54 12.03 -17.44 9.82
N ALA A 55 12.06 -16.42 10.68
CA ALA A 55 12.55 -16.55 12.05
C ALA A 55 11.70 -17.51 12.90
N ALA A 56 10.38 -17.52 12.70
CA ALA A 56 9.48 -18.43 13.39
C ALA A 56 9.67 -19.88 12.91
N LEU A 57 9.92 -20.11 11.62
CA LEU A 57 10.27 -21.43 11.08
C LEU A 57 11.62 -21.92 11.62
N GLU A 58 12.65 -21.07 11.66
CA GLU A 58 13.96 -21.41 12.25
C GLU A 58 13.83 -21.80 13.74
N THR A 59 12.95 -21.13 14.48
CA THR A 59 12.71 -21.44 15.90
C THR A 59 11.93 -22.75 16.09
N ALA A 60 11.08 -23.11 15.14
CA ALA A 60 10.28 -24.34 15.19
C ALA A 60 11.11 -25.62 14.95
N GLY A 61 12.29 -25.50 14.32
CA GLY A 61 13.19 -26.62 14.05
C GLY A 61 12.93 -27.26 12.68
N GLU A 62 12.58 -28.55 12.65
CA GLU A 62 12.21 -29.21 11.39
C GLU A 62 10.94 -28.58 10.81
N VAL A 63 11.06 -28.05 9.58
CA VAL A 63 9.94 -27.50 8.83
C VAL A 63 9.18 -28.65 8.19
N ASP A 64 8.24 -29.22 8.94
CA ASP A 64 7.25 -30.17 8.43
C ASP A 64 6.01 -29.42 7.89
N GLU A 65 5.35 -29.98 6.89
CA GLU A 65 4.16 -29.43 6.21
C GLU A 65 3.09 -29.00 7.22
N ILE A 66 2.79 -29.85 8.20
CA ILE A 66 1.78 -29.59 9.24
C ILE A 66 2.18 -28.40 10.13
N SER A 67 3.48 -28.26 10.44
CA SER A 67 3.98 -27.17 11.29
C SER A 67 3.95 -25.84 10.54
N ALA A 68 4.33 -25.85 9.26
CA ALA A 68 4.33 -24.68 8.39
C ALA A 68 2.91 -24.18 8.10
N GLU A 69 1.95 -25.08 7.82
CA GLU A 69 0.55 -24.72 7.63
C GLU A 69 -0.07 -24.06 8.87
N ARG A 70 0.20 -24.58 10.07
CA ARG A 70 -0.30 -23.99 11.32
C ARG A 70 0.27 -22.59 11.56
N LEU A 71 1.55 -22.41 11.22
CA LEU A 71 2.23 -21.13 11.35
C LEU A 71 1.65 -20.11 10.36
N LEU A 72 1.42 -20.53 9.11
CA LEU A 72 0.76 -19.72 8.08
C LEU A 72 -0.67 -19.37 8.49
N ALA A 73 -1.47 -20.33 8.95
CA ALA A 73 -2.85 -20.08 9.40
C ALA A 73 -2.93 -19.10 10.59
N ALA A 74 -1.89 -19.05 11.43
CA ALA A 74 -1.77 -18.07 12.51
C ALA A 74 -1.43 -16.66 12.00
N LEU A 75 -0.67 -16.55 10.92
CA LEU A 75 -0.24 -15.29 10.30
C LEU A 75 -1.26 -14.75 9.28
N ASP A 76 -2.00 -15.62 8.61
CA ASP A 76 -2.96 -15.32 7.54
C ASP A 76 -4.08 -14.37 8.00
N ARG A 77 -4.52 -14.47 9.26
CA ARG A 77 -5.51 -13.53 9.83
C ARG A 77 -5.02 -12.08 9.97
N ARG A 78 -3.73 -11.82 9.72
CA ARG A 78 -3.07 -10.54 10.00
C ARG A 78 -2.24 -10.03 8.81
N SER A 79 -2.25 -10.74 7.69
CA SER A 79 -1.46 -10.47 6.48
C SER A 79 -2.39 -10.23 5.29
N ASP A 80 -2.19 -9.12 4.56
CA ASP A 80 -2.80 -8.91 3.23
C ASP A 80 -1.97 -9.56 2.10
N ALA A 81 -0.90 -10.30 2.46
CA ALA A 81 0.01 -10.95 1.53
C ALA A 81 -0.15 -12.48 1.57
N ARG A 82 -0.12 -13.09 0.38
CA ARG A 82 -0.05 -14.54 0.24
C ARG A 82 1.36 -15.03 0.56
N LEU A 83 1.48 -15.91 1.53
CA LEU A 83 2.74 -16.44 2.04
C LEU A 83 2.90 -17.90 1.61
N ARG A 84 4.06 -18.24 1.05
CA ARG A 84 4.38 -19.59 0.56
C ARG A 84 5.72 -20.03 1.11
N VAL A 85 5.77 -21.22 1.69
CA VAL A 85 6.99 -21.86 2.18
C VAL A 85 7.44 -22.88 1.14
N VAL A 86 8.70 -22.80 0.73
CA VAL A 86 9.31 -23.71 -0.25
C VAL A 86 10.54 -24.38 0.36
N ASP A 87 10.77 -25.64 0.00
CA ASP A 87 11.98 -26.37 0.40
C ASP A 87 13.19 -26.00 -0.48
N ALA A 88 14.35 -26.57 -0.16
CA ALA A 88 15.60 -26.34 -0.89
C ALA A 88 15.55 -26.85 -2.35
N ASP A 89 14.69 -27.81 -2.66
CA ASP A 89 14.45 -28.34 -4.00
C ASP A 89 13.39 -27.54 -4.78
N GLY A 90 12.86 -26.47 -4.17
CA GLY A 90 11.83 -25.60 -4.74
C GLY A 90 10.42 -26.19 -4.71
N ARG A 91 10.18 -27.25 -3.93
CA ARG A 91 8.85 -27.82 -3.73
C ARG A 91 8.10 -26.99 -2.72
N LEU A 92 6.78 -26.85 -2.95
CA LEU A 92 5.90 -26.14 -2.04
C LEU A 92 5.65 -27.00 -0.80
N VAL A 93 5.98 -26.45 0.37
CA VAL A 93 5.78 -27.09 1.66
C VAL A 93 4.49 -26.60 2.32
N ALA A 94 4.15 -25.31 2.16
CA ALA A 94 2.89 -24.76 2.65
C ALA A 94 2.52 -23.46 1.90
N ASP A 95 1.22 -23.14 1.87
CA ASP A 95 0.64 -21.95 1.23
C ASP A 95 -0.52 -21.43 2.09
N SER A 96 -0.67 -20.10 2.13
CA SER A 96 -1.78 -19.40 2.81
C SER A 96 -2.98 -19.20 1.89
#